data_AF-A0A0L8VUE5-F1
#
_entry.id   AF-A0A0L8VUE5-F1
#
_cell.length_a   1.000
_cell.length_b   1.000
_cell.length_c   1.000
_cell.angle_alpha   90.00
_cell.angle_beta   90.00
_cell.angle_gamma   90.00
#
_symmetry.space_group_name_H-M   'P 1'
#
loop_
_entity.id
_entity.type
_entity.pdbx_description
1 polymer ?
#
loop_
_entity_poly.entity_id
_entity_poly.type
_entity_poly.pdbx_seq_one_letter_code
_entity_poly.pdbx_strand_id
1 'polypeptide(L)'
;MKTIIISDFDETITRVDTICTIAKLPYLLNPRLKPEWGHFTKTYMDGYHKYKYNGTRSLPLLSSGVPTIISQSNFNKLFADELKYQNHNRVVELNSVNEITKQQIFKSISLDQMKTFARDQNHEDCLLRNGFKTFCSSVVKNFESDFYVLSINWSKEFIHEVIGDRRLKNSHIFCNDLKKVSDKCSQSYNGEFDCRLLTGSDKVKILGEILDKIDSGCNKEGNSCSYWYIGDSETDLLSILHPSTNGVLLINPQENPSKFIKITEKIIGIPKDKISSFEADNGPAWLQFCEKEGGKGAYLVKSWDSLKDLIMQVTKM
;
A
#
# COMPACT_ATOMS: atom_id res chain seq x y z
N MET A 1 -23.13 -10.77 1.90
CA MET A 1 -22.16 -9.74 1.49
C MET A 1 -20.77 -10.36 1.41
N LYS A 2 -20.06 -10.14 0.31
CA LYS A 2 -18.70 -10.66 0.07
C LYS A 2 -17.67 -9.65 0.57
N THR A 3 -16.70 -10.05 1.38
CA THR A 3 -15.64 -9.16 1.85
C THR A 3 -14.44 -9.22 0.91
N ILE A 4 -14.03 -8.08 0.38
CA ILE A 4 -12.84 -7.94 -0.48
C ILE A 4 -11.79 -7.15 0.29
N ILE A 5 -10.58 -7.71 0.37
CA ILE A 5 -9.44 -7.09 1.04
C ILE A 5 -8.46 -6.60 -0.02
N ILE A 6 -8.14 -5.31 0.04
CA ILE A 6 -7.10 -4.67 -0.75
C ILE A 6 -6.08 -4.10 0.24
N SER A 7 -4.83 -4.51 0.13
CA SER A 7 -3.81 -4.12 1.10
C SER A 7 -2.58 -3.56 0.40
N ASP A 8 -1.99 -2.52 0.98
CA ASP A 8 -0.58 -2.23 0.73
C ASP A 8 0.30 -3.39 1.25
N PHE A 9 1.56 -3.41 0.80
CA PHE A 9 2.51 -4.48 1.11
C PHE A 9 3.55 -4.05 2.13
N ASP A 10 4.37 -3.06 1.79
CA ASP A 10 5.51 -2.63 2.62
C ASP A 10 5.04 -1.98 3.93
N GLU A 11 5.58 -2.40 5.08
CA GLU A 11 5.17 -1.92 6.43
C GLU A 11 3.68 -2.17 6.83
N THR A 12 2.84 -2.59 5.88
CA THR A 12 1.46 -3.03 6.08
C THR A 12 1.36 -4.56 6.24
N ILE A 13 1.66 -5.32 5.17
CA ILE A 13 1.74 -6.79 5.20
C ILE A 13 3.09 -7.22 5.77
N THR A 14 4.17 -6.53 5.39
CA THR A 14 5.51 -6.78 5.91
C THR A 14 5.78 -5.89 7.13
N ARG A 15 6.79 -6.25 7.93
CA ARG A 15 7.22 -5.50 9.12
C ARG A 15 8.08 -4.28 8.78
N VAL A 16 8.64 -4.26 7.58
CA VAL A 16 9.63 -3.29 7.12
C VAL A 16 9.40 -2.99 5.64
N ASP A 17 9.88 -1.84 5.18
CA ASP A 17 10.02 -1.54 3.76
C ASP A 17 10.97 -2.55 3.09
N THR A 18 10.49 -3.23 2.06
CA THR A 18 11.23 -4.27 1.33
C THR A 18 11.79 -3.81 -0.02
N ILE A 19 11.57 -2.57 -0.45
CA ILE A 19 12.22 -2.02 -1.67
C ILE A 19 13.74 -2.07 -1.51
N CYS A 20 14.24 -1.67 -0.34
CA CYS A 20 15.67 -1.76 -0.02
C CYS A 20 16.18 -3.21 0.03
N THR A 21 15.30 -4.18 0.29
CA THR A 21 15.64 -5.61 0.24
C THR A 21 15.77 -6.07 -1.20
N ILE A 22 14.81 -5.76 -2.07
CA ILE A 22 14.85 -6.05 -3.51
C ILE A 22 16.10 -5.42 -4.16
N ALA A 23 16.43 -4.19 -3.78
CA ALA A 23 17.60 -3.47 -4.27
C ALA A 23 18.95 -4.16 -4.03
N LYS A 24 19.04 -5.08 -3.06
CA LYS A 24 20.27 -5.83 -2.79
C LYS A 24 20.55 -6.91 -3.83
N LEU A 25 19.51 -7.50 -4.42
CA LEU A 25 19.64 -8.68 -5.28
C LEU A 25 20.64 -8.49 -6.44
N PRO A 26 20.61 -7.39 -7.23
CA PRO A 26 21.61 -7.15 -8.28
C PRO A 26 23.06 -7.23 -7.79
N TYR A 27 23.34 -6.69 -6.60
CA TYR A 27 24.69 -6.63 -6.03
C TYR A 27 25.12 -7.96 -5.41
N LEU A 28 24.17 -8.77 -4.92
CA LEU A 28 24.46 -10.14 -4.48
C LEU A 28 24.85 -11.03 -5.66
N LEU A 29 24.17 -10.87 -6.79
CA LEU A 29 24.47 -11.62 -8.03
C LEU A 29 25.73 -11.11 -8.74
N ASN A 30 26.00 -9.81 -8.64
CA ASN A 30 27.21 -9.19 -9.19
C ASN A 30 27.83 -8.20 -8.18
N PRO A 31 28.75 -8.65 -7.32
CA PRO A 31 29.41 -7.78 -6.33
C PRO A 31 30.24 -6.64 -6.92
N ARG A 32 30.56 -6.68 -8.22
CA ARG A 32 31.30 -5.62 -8.93
C ARG A 32 30.37 -4.61 -9.62
N LEU A 33 29.05 -4.77 -9.48
CA LEU A 33 28.06 -3.90 -10.10
C LEU A 33 28.24 -2.44 -9.65
N LYS A 34 28.13 -1.53 -10.61
CA LYS A 34 28.17 -0.08 -10.39
C LYS A 34 26.99 0.58 -11.11
N PRO A 35 26.50 1.73 -10.61
CA PRO A 35 26.91 2.41 -9.38
C PRO A 35 26.45 1.66 -8.12
N GLU A 36 27.01 1.99 -6.95
CA GLU A 36 26.57 1.41 -5.67
C GLU A 36 25.19 1.95 -5.27
N TRP A 37 24.48 1.22 -4.41
CA TRP A 37 23.11 1.56 -4.01
C TRP A 37 22.96 3.01 -3.49
N GLY A 38 23.96 3.51 -2.77
CA GLY A 38 23.98 4.88 -2.26
C GLY A 38 23.84 5.97 -3.34
N HIS A 39 24.22 5.68 -4.60
CA HIS A 39 23.98 6.57 -5.75
C HIS A 39 22.49 6.81 -5.99
N PHE A 40 21.68 5.76 -5.91
CA PHE A 40 20.24 5.85 -6.15
C PHE A 40 19.52 6.53 -4.99
N THR A 41 19.90 6.22 -3.74
CA THR A 41 19.41 6.94 -2.56
C THR A 41 19.73 8.44 -2.66
N LYS A 42 20.96 8.79 -3.05
CA LYS A 42 21.34 10.20 -3.26
C LYS A 42 20.52 10.84 -4.39
N THR A 43 20.34 10.15 -5.51
CA THR A 43 19.53 10.64 -6.64
C THR A 43 18.09 10.92 -6.24
N TYR A 44 17.49 10.04 -5.43
CA TYR A 44 16.16 10.27 -4.86
C TYR A 44 16.14 11.52 -3.98
N MET A 45 17.08 11.65 -3.03
CA MET A 45 17.12 12.81 -2.12
C MET A 45 17.38 14.14 -2.84
N ASP A 46 18.30 14.14 -3.82
CA ASP A 46 18.56 15.30 -4.68
C ASP A 46 17.29 15.67 -5.48
N GLY A 47 16.57 14.67 -6.00
CA GLY A 47 15.28 14.84 -6.66
C GLY A 47 14.21 15.41 -5.74
N TYR A 48 14.10 14.89 -4.52
CA TYR A 48 13.15 15.35 -3.51
C TYR A 48 13.36 16.82 -3.16
N HIS A 49 14.62 17.26 -3.02
CA HIS A 49 14.94 18.67 -2.77
C HIS A 49 14.70 19.54 -4.03
N LYS A 50 15.12 19.06 -5.20
CA LYS A 50 15.01 19.79 -6.47
C LYS A 50 13.57 20.00 -6.92
N TYR A 51 12.73 18.97 -6.80
CA TYR A 51 11.35 18.95 -7.25
C TYR A 51 10.37 19.16 -6.08
N LYS A 52 10.79 19.89 -5.05
CA LYS A 52 9.91 20.24 -3.93
C LYS A 52 8.60 20.83 -4.44
N TYR A 53 7.47 20.32 -3.94
CA TYR A 53 6.16 20.85 -4.29
C TYR A 53 6.03 22.29 -3.81
N ASN A 54 5.81 23.21 -4.75
CA ASN A 54 5.65 24.64 -4.49
C ASN A 54 4.17 25.09 -4.52
N GLY A 55 3.24 24.15 -4.70
CA GLY A 55 1.80 24.44 -4.61
C GLY A 55 1.29 24.40 -3.17
N THR A 56 0.01 24.70 -3.01
CA THR A 56 -0.67 24.56 -1.71
C THR A 56 -1.01 23.09 -1.47
N ARG A 57 -0.62 22.56 -0.30
CA ARG A 57 -1.12 21.30 0.26
C ARG A 57 -1.91 21.65 1.52
N SER A 58 -3.23 21.55 1.45
CA SER A 58 -4.12 21.88 2.57
C SER A 58 -4.07 20.75 3.60
N LEU A 59 -3.39 20.99 4.73
CA LEU A 59 -3.33 20.09 5.88
C LEU A 59 -3.93 20.77 7.12
N PRO A 60 -4.59 20.01 8.02
CA PRO A 60 -4.88 18.58 7.90
C PRO A 60 -5.94 18.27 6.81
N LEU A 61 -5.94 17.02 6.32
CA LEU A 61 -6.85 16.51 5.28
C LEU A 61 -8.31 16.52 5.74
N LEU A 62 -8.56 16.25 7.02
CA LEU A 62 -9.87 16.37 7.64
C LEU A 62 -9.86 17.59 8.55
N SER A 63 -10.86 18.46 8.39
CA SER A 63 -10.99 19.64 9.24
C SER A 63 -11.49 19.25 10.63
N SER A 64 -10.69 19.54 11.66
CA SER A 64 -11.09 19.34 13.05
C SER A 64 -12.40 20.08 13.36
N GLY A 65 -13.44 19.34 13.75
CA GLY A 65 -14.71 19.90 14.23
C GLY A 65 -15.78 20.19 13.17
N VAL A 66 -15.55 19.90 11.89
CA VAL A 66 -16.59 19.97 10.85
C VAL A 66 -16.97 18.55 10.42
N PRO A 67 -18.16 18.04 10.80
CA PRO A 67 -18.63 16.75 10.33
C PRO A 67 -18.73 16.75 8.81
N THR A 68 -17.79 16.06 8.16
CA THR A 68 -17.76 15.91 6.70
C THR A 68 -17.89 14.44 6.38
N ILE A 69 -19.06 14.05 5.86
CA ILE A 69 -19.27 12.70 5.33
C ILE A 69 -18.64 12.66 3.95
N ILE A 70 -17.66 11.77 3.75
CA ILE A 70 -17.03 11.59 2.45
C ILE A 70 -17.98 10.80 1.55
N SER A 71 -18.27 11.34 0.37
CA SER A 71 -19.17 10.75 -0.64
C SER A 71 -18.47 10.68 -2.00
N GLN A 72 -19.04 9.91 -2.93
CA GLN A 72 -18.54 9.88 -4.30
C GLN A 72 -18.57 11.28 -4.96
N SER A 73 -19.57 12.09 -4.63
CA SER A 73 -19.77 13.41 -5.23
C SER A 73 -18.81 14.47 -4.70
N ASN A 74 -18.27 14.33 -3.48
CA ASN A 74 -17.39 15.34 -2.87
C ASN A 74 -15.91 14.94 -2.81
N PHE A 75 -15.56 13.65 -2.92
CA PHE A 75 -14.20 13.13 -2.71
C PHE A 75 -13.12 13.91 -3.48
N ASN A 76 -13.28 14.06 -4.80
CA ASN A 76 -12.30 14.77 -5.64
C ASN A 76 -12.17 16.25 -5.29
N LYS A 77 -13.24 16.87 -4.82
CA LYS A 77 -13.23 18.29 -4.40
C LYS A 77 -12.58 18.45 -3.04
N LEU A 78 -12.90 17.58 -2.08
CA LEU A 78 -12.34 17.60 -0.72
C LEU A 78 -10.83 17.37 -0.74
N PHE A 79 -10.36 16.40 -1.53
CA PHE A 79 -8.95 16.02 -1.56
C PHE A 79 -8.21 16.55 -2.80
N ALA A 80 -8.71 17.61 -3.44
CA ALA A 80 -8.12 18.17 -4.66
C ALA A 80 -6.64 18.56 -4.49
N ASP A 81 -6.29 19.18 -3.37
CA ASP A 81 -4.91 19.60 -3.09
C ASP A 81 -3.99 18.41 -2.79
N GLU A 82 -4.48 17.39 -2.08
CA GLU A 82 -3.73 16.16 -1.82
C GLU A 82 -3.52 15.35 -3.10
N LEU A 83 -4.53 15.26 -3.97
CA LEU A 83 -4.41 14.63 -5.28
C LEU A 83 -3.35 15.33 -6.15
N LYS A 84 -3.32 16.67 -6.15
CA LYS A 84 -2.28 17.45 -6.85
C LYS A 84 -0.90 17.22 -6.25
N TYR A 85 -0.80 17.23 -4.92
CA TYR A 85 0.45 16.98 -4.21
C TYR A 85 1.02 15.59 -4.52
N GLN A 86 0.21 14.54 -4.41
CA GLN A 86 0.61 13.17 -4.71
C GLN A 86 0.98 13.01 -6.20
N ASN A 87 0.20 13.61 -7.11
CA ASN A 87 0.51 13.57 -8.53
C ASN A 87 1.81 14.33 -8.86
N HIS A 88 2.13 15.39 -8.13
CA HIS A 88 3.41 16.09 -8.26
C HIS A 88 4.58 15.25 -7.74
N ASN A 89 4.42 14.56 -6.60
CA ASN A 89 5.46 13.68 -6.05
C ASN A 89 5.90 12.60 -7.03
N ARG A 90 5.06 12.25 -8.02
CA ARG A 90 5.42 11.35 -9.11
C ARG A 90 6.69 11.78 -9.85
N VAL A 91 6.96 13.08 -9.94
CA VAL A 91 8.20 13.61 -10.53
C VAL A 91 9.44 13.18 -9.74
N VAL A 92 9.36 13.18 -8.41
CA VAL A 92 10.44 12.73 -7.52
C VAL A 92 10.67 11.23 -7.68
N GLU A 93 9.60 10.43 -7.67
CA GLU A 93 9.67 8.99 -7.84
C GLU A 93 10.25 8.60 -9.21
N LEU A 94 9.77 9.23 -10.28
CA LEU A 94 10.28 9.02 -11.63
C LEU A 94 11.76 9.40 -11.76
N ASN A 95 12.23 10.44 -11.06
CA ASN A 95 13.65 10.81 -11.09
C ASN A 95 14.53 9.66 -10.55
N SER A 96 14.12 9.01 -9.47
CA SER A 96 14.83 7.86 -8.91
C SER A 96 14.73 6.62 -9.81
N VAL A 97 13.51 6.25 -10.23
CA VAL A 97 13.26 5.06 -11.05
C VAL A 97 13.92 5.15 -12.42
N ASN A 98 13.96 6.34 -13.04
CA ASN A 98 14.62 6.54 -14.33
C ASN A 98 16.14 6.35 -14.21
N GLU A 99 16.75 6.76 -13.10
CA GLU A 99 18.19 6.53 -12.90
C GLU A 99 18.48 5.04 -12.70
N ILE A 100 17.68 4.32 -11.91
CA ILE A 100 17.80 2.85 -11.78
C ILE A 100 17.66 2.18 -13.16
N THR A 101 16.65 2.58 -13.92
CA THR A 101 16.40 2.08 -15.28
C THR A 101 17.57 2.35 -16.20
N LYS A 102 18.14 3.56 -16.18
CA LYS A 102 19.29 3.95 -17.01
C LYS A 102 20.51 3.09 -16.72
N GLN A 103 20.76 2.76 -15.45
CA GLN A 103 21.88 1.90 -15.04
C GLN A 103 21.63 0.41 -15.29
N GLN A 104 20.39 0.03 -15.63
CA GLN A 104 20.01 -1.34 -16.01
C GLN A 104 20.40 -2.40 -14.96
N ILE A 105 20.44 -2.03 -13.67
CA ILE A 105 20.98 -2.90 -12.61
C ILE A 105 20.18 -4.19 -12.42
N PHE A 106 18.88 -4.18 -12.75
CA PHE A 106 18.01 -5.35 -12.67
C PHE A 106 17.97 -6.18 -13.97
N LYS A 107 18.65 -5.74 -15.03
CA LYS A 107 18.62 -6.42 -16.33
C LYS A 107 19.18 -7.84 -16.21
N SER A 108 18.52 -8.78 -16.86
CA SER A 108 18.91 -10.20 -16.93
C SER A 108 18.80 -10.98 -15.62
N ILE A 109 18.33 -10.38 -14.52
CA ILE A 109 17.95 -11.13 -13.33
C ILE A 109 16.73 -11.99 -13.68
N SER A 110 16.82 -13.29 -13.42
CA SER A 110 15.73 -14.21 -13.72
C SER A 110 14.60 -14.10 -12.69
N LEU A 111 13.38 -14.45 -13.10
CA LEU A 111 12.25 -14.51 -12.16
C LEU A 111 12.51 -15.53 -11.05
N ASP A 112 13.18 -16.64 -11.35
CA ASP A 112 13.52 -17.66 -10.35
C ASP A 112 14.54 -17.16 -9.32
N GLN A 113 15.51 -16.36 -9.74
CA GLN A 113 16.44 -15.69 -8.82
C GLN A 113 15.69 -14.75 -7.87
N MET A 114 14.74 -13.95 -8.38
CA MET A 114 13.91 -13.10 -7.53
C MET A 114 13.07 -13.90 -6.54
N LYS A 115 12.45 -14.99 -7.00
CA LYS A 115 11.60 -15.83 -6.16
C LYS A 115 12.39 -16.54 -5.07
N THR A 116 13.54 -17.10 -5.41
CA THR A 116 14.45 -17.73 -4.45
C THR A 116 14.94 -16.72 -3.43
N PHE A 117 15.38 -15.55 -3.89
CA PHE A 117 15.76 -14.45 -3.00
C PHE A 117 14.61 -14.05 -2.05
N ALA A 118 13.39 -13.89 -2.55
CA ALA A 118 12.22 -13.55 -1.72
C ALA A 118 11.97 -14.58 -0.61
N ARG A 119 12.04 -15.88 -0.93
CA ARG A 119 11.89 -16.97 0.05
C ARG A 119 13.02 -16.96 1.09
N ASP A 120 14.25 -16.75 0.66
CA ASP A 120 15.41 -16.69 1.57
C ASP A 120 15.30 -15.50 2.52
N GLN A 121 14.88 -14.33 2.02
CA GLN A 121 14.68 -13.14 2.84
C GLN A 121 13.48 -13.28 3.79
N ASN A 122 12.50 -14.12 3.46
CA ASN A 122 11.33 -14.38 4.29
C ASN A 122 11.38 -15.76 4.98
N HIS A 123 12.58 -16.28 5.27
CA HIS A 123 12.73 -17.52 6.02
C HIS A 123 11.98 -17.42 7.36
N GLU A 124 11.23 -18.47 7.72
CA GLU A 124 10.38 -18.50 8.93
C GLU A 124 9.42 -17.30 9.05
N ASP A 125 8.97 -16.75 7.91
CA ASP A 125 8.04 -15.63 7.83
C ASP A 125 8.55 -14.34 8.50
N CYS A 126 9.87 -14.17 8.60
CA CYS A 126 10.46 -13.06 9.35
C CYS A 126 10.13 -11.66 8.78
N LEU A 127 9.78 -11.55 7.48
CA LEU A 127 9.33 -10.29 6.89
C LEU A 127 7.85 -10.01 7.14
N LEU A 128 7.02 -11.03 7.35
CA LEU A 128 5.58 -10.84 7.50
C LEU A 128 5.22 -10.23 8.84
N ARG A 129 4.27 -9.29 8.84
CA ARG A 129 3.77 -8.65 10.05
C ARG A 129 2.95 -9.63 10.86
N ASN A 130 3.17 -9.63 12.18
CA ASN A 130 2.48 -10.50 13.12
C ASN A 130 0.95 -10.39 12.94
N GLY A 131 0.28 -11.53 12.98
CA GLY A 131 -1.18 -11.63 12.83
C GLY A 131 -1.67 -11.64 11.36
N PHE A 132 -0.85 -11.29 10.36
CA PHE A 132 -1.30 -11.26 8.96
C PHE A 132 -1.81 -12.62 8.47
N LYS A 133 -1.07 -13.71 8.69
CA LYS A 133 -1.50 -15.06 8.30
C LYS A 133 -2.80 -15.48 8.99
N THR A 134 -2.93 -15.19 10.28
CA THR A 134 -4.14 -15.46 11.08
C THR A 134 -5.34 -14.66 10.59
N PHE A 135 -5.12 -13.38 10.25
CA PHE A 135 -6.14 -12.53 9.65
C PHE A 135 -6.63 -13.13 8.33
N CYS A 136 -5.70 -13.48 7.45
CA CYS A 136 -6.00 -14.06 6.15
C CYS A 136 -6.80 -15.36 6.25
N SER A 137 -6.41 -16.29 7.12
CA SER A 137 -7.13 -17.55 7.31
C SER A 137 -8.54 -17.37 7.89
N SER A 138 -8.79 -16.27 8.60
CA SER A 138 -10.07 -15.99 9.27
C SER A 138 -11.03 -15.14 8.43
N VAL A 139 -10.50 -14.16 7.69
CA VAL A 139 -11.30 -13.13 7.00
C VAL A 139 -11.37 -13.39 5.50
N VAL A 140 -10.28 -13.85 4.88
CA VAL A 140 -10.19 -14.04 3.42
C VAL A 140 -10.68 -15.44 3.08
N LYS A 141 -11.96 -15.54 2.71
CA LYS A 141 -12.59 -16.83 2.38
C LYS A 141 -12.01 -17.46 1.12
N ASN A 142 -11.79 -16.67 0.07
CA ASN A 142 -11.18 -17.13 -1.17
C ASN A 142 -10.07 -16.17 -1.65
N PHE A 143 -8.81 -16.49 -1.34
CA PHE A 143 -7.65 -15.73 -1.79
C PHE A 143 -7.60 -15.49 -3.31
N GLU A 144 -8.14 -16.41 -4.12
CA GLU A 144 -8.14 -16.28 -5.57
C GLU A 144 -9.04 -15.16 -6.10
N SER A 145 -10.01 -14.69 -5.30
CA SER A 145 -11.02 -13.73 -5.71
C SER A 145 -11.21 -12.56 -4.74
N ASP A 146 -10.70 -12.66 -3.52
CA ASP A 146 -11.09 -11.79 -2.40
C ASP A 146 -9.92 -11.00 -1.83
N PHE A 147 -8.69 -11.27 -2.29
CA PHE A 147 -7.48 -10.60 -1.81
C PHE A 147 -6.71 -9.96 -2.97
N TYR A 148 -6.34 -8.71 -2.75
CA TYR A 148 -5.60 -7.86 -3.69
C TYR A 148 -4.47 -7.16 -2.96
N VAL A 149 -3.35 -6.97 -3.66
CA VAL A 149 -2.21 -6.17 -3.18
C VAL A 149 -2.08 -4.94 -4.08
N LEU A 150 -1.99 -3.77 -3.46
CA LEU A 150 -1.80 -2.49 -4.14
C LEU A 150 -0.66 -1.71 -3.47
N SER A 151 0.54 -1.83 -4.03
CA SER A 151 1.76 -1.32 -3.40
C SER A 151 2.68 -0.60 -4.36
N ILE A 152 3.53 0.31 -3.89
CA ILE A 152 4.54 0.98 -4.74
C ILE A 152 5.82 0.14 -4.93
N ASN A 153 5.85 -1.07 -4.36
CA ASN A 153 6.94 -2.04 -4.48
C ASN A 153 7.27 -2.40 -5.95
N TRP A 154 8.35 -3.13 -6.17
CA TRP A 154 9.02 -3.26 -7.48
C TRP A 154 8.88 -4.62 -8.16
N SER A 155 8.38 -5.65 -7.47
CA SER A 155 8.27 -6.98 -8.08
C SER A 155 7.07 -7.75 -7.57
N LYS A 156 6.20 -8.16 -8.51
CA LYS A 156 5.08 -9.06 -8.19
C LYS A 156 5.56 -10.43 -7.73
N GLU A 157 6.63 -10.95 -8.32
CA GLU A 157 7.23 -12.22 -7.91
C GLU A 157 7.69 -12.15 -6.45
N PHE A 158 8.34 -11.05 -6.06
CA PHE A 158 8.78 -10.87 -4.68
C PHE A 158 7.58 -10.84 -3.70
N ILE A 159 6.58 -10.00 -3.99
CA ILE A 159 5.35 -9.91 -3.17
C ILE A 159 4.67 -11.27 -3.05
N HIS A 160 4.49 -11.98 -4.17
CA HIS A 160 3.79 -13.25 -4.21
C HIS A 160 4.48 -14.31 -3.35
N GLU A 161 5.81 -14.42 -3.44
CA GLU A 161 6.59 -15.39 -2.67
C GLU A 161 6.67 -15.05 -1.19
N VAL A 162 6.75 -13.76 -0.82
CA VAL A 162 6.72 -13.34 0.59
C VAL A 162 5.36 -13.63 1.23
N ILE A 163 4.25 -13.39 0.52
CA ILE A 163 2.91 -13.75 1.02
C ILE A 163 2.79 -15.28 1.16
N GLY A 164 3.37 -16.03 0.22
CA GLY A 164 3.50 -17.49 0.30
C GLY A 164 2.19 -18.27 0.09
N ASP A 165 1.09 -17.61 -0.29
CA ASP A 165 -0.18 -18.26 -0.60
C ASP A 165 -0.33 -18.46 -2.12
N ARG A 166 -0.24 -19.72 -2.56
CA ARG A 166 -0.30 -20.09 -3.99
C ARG A 166 -1.65 -19.76 -4.65
N ARG A 167 -2.70 -19.51 -3.87
CA ARG A 167 -4.02 -19.10 -4.37
C ARG A 167 -4.06 -17.63 -4.75
N LEU A 168 -3.13 -16.81 -4.27
CA LEU A 168 -3.04 -15.41 -4.70
C LEU A 168 -2.72 -15.34 -6.19
N LYS A 169 -3.63 -14.77 -6.98
CA LYS A 169 -3.42 -14.59 -8.42
C LYS A 169 -2.45 -13.45 -8.67
N ASN A 170 -1.50 -13.65 -9.58
CA ASN A 170 -0.59 -12.59 -10.00
C ASN A 170 -1.32 -11.36 -10.59
N SER A 171 -2.51 -11.57 -11.18
CA SER A 171 -3.36 -10.48 -11.67
C SER A 171 -4.01 -9.63 -10.57
N HIS A 172 -3.88 -10.02 -9.31
CA HIS A 172 -4.37 -9.30 -8.13
C HIS A 172 -3.25 -8.56 -7.38
N ILE A 173 -2.02 -8.63 -7.89
CA ILE A 173 -0.89 -7.88 -7.37
C ILE A 173 -0.61 -6.72 -8.32
N PHE A 174 -0.75 -5.52 -7.80
CA PHE A 174 -0.50 -4.26 -8.50
C PHE A 174 0.68 -3.57 -7.81
N CYS A 175 1.76 -3.36 -8.58
CA CYS A 175 2.96 -2.68 -8.11
C CYS A 175 3.64 -1.89 -9.23
N ASN A 176 4.71 -1.14 -8.92
CA ASN A 176 5.59 -0.53 -9.91
C ASN A 176 6.50 -1.61 -10.52
N ASP A 177 5.91 -2.50 -11.32
CA ASP A 177 6.51 -3.79 -11.64
C ASP A 177 7.74 -3.64 -12.54
N LEU A 178 8.80 -4.38 -12.22
CA LEU A 178 9.92 -4.61 -13.12
C LEU A 178 9.41 -5.35 -14.37
N LYS A 179 9.63 -4.75 -15.54
CA LYS A 179 9.18 -5.32 -16.81
C LYS A 179 10.00 -6.56 -17.16
N LYS A 180 9.30 -7.51 -17.75
CA LYS A 180 9.85 -8.79 -18.21
C LYS A 180 10.27 -8.69 -19.68
N VAL A 181 11.24 -9.50 -20.08
CA VAL A 181 11.54 -9.72 -21.49
C VAL A 181 10.32 -10.39 -22.14
N SER A 182 9.89 -9.91 -23.31
CA SER A 182 8.72 -10.40 -24.03
C SER A 182 8.94 -11.73 -24.77
N ASP A 183 10.14 -12.30 -24.69
CA ASP A 183 10.52 -13.54 -25.35
C ASP A 183 10.13 -14.76 -24.50
N LYS A 184 9.46 -15.73 -25.13
CA LYS A 184 9.00 -16.97 -24.49
C LYS A 184 10.16 -17.80 -23.92
N CYS A 185 11.37 -17.62 -24.43
CA CYS A 185 12.55 -18.40 -24.03
C CYS A 185 13.25 -17.87 -22.76
N SER A 186 13.00 -16.62 -22.33
CA SER A 186 13.70 -16.01 -21.19
C SER A 186 12.73 -15.38 -20.19
N GLN A 187 12.60 -16.01 -19.01
CA GLN A 187 11.87 -15.46 -17.87
C GLN A 187 12.81 -14.58 -17.03
N SER A 188 13.17 -13.41 -17.55
CA SER A 188 14.04 -12.43 -16.88
C SER A 188 13.52 -11.00 -17.00
N TYR A 189 14.02 -10.13 -16.14
CA TYR A 189 13.72 -8.70 -16.19
C TYR A 189 14.53 -8.00 -17.29
N ASN A 190 13.90 -7.03 -17.96
CA ASN A 190 14.55 -6.22 -18.98
C ASN A 190 15.30 -5.00 -18.39
N GLY A 191 15.20 -4.76 -17.09
CA GLY A 191 15.83 -3.64 -16.38
C GLY A 191 15.00 -2.35 -16.33
N GLU A 192 13.78 -2.34 -16.87
CA GLU A 192 12.85 -1.21 -16.83
C GLU A 192 11.70 -1.43 -15.84
N PHE A 193 11.04 -0.35 -15.45
CA PHE A 193 9.81 -0.36 -14.64
C PHE A 193 8.60 0.04 -15.50
N ASP A 194 7.42 -0.45 -15.17
CA ASP A 194 6.18 -0.01 -15.82
C ASP A 194 5.78 1.43 -15.45
N CYS A 195 6.31 1.94 -14.33
CA CYS A 195 6.04 3.27 -13.80
C CYS A 195 4.55 3.55 -13.58
N ARG A 196 3.70 2.52 -13.49
CA ARG A 196 2.25 2.69 -13.42
C ARG A 196 1.78 3.11 -12.04
N LEU A 197 2.49 2.70 -10.99
CA LEU A 197 2.10 2.87 -9.60
C LEU A 197 3.24 3.42 -8.75
N LEU A 198 3.34 4.74 -8.63
CA LEU A 198 4.46 5.38 -7.91
C LEU A 198 4.01 6.14 -6.66
N THR A 199 2.76 6.58 -6.62
CA THR A 199 2.26 7.56 -5.64
C THR A 199 0.89 7.20 -5.13
N GLY A 200 0.42 7.92 -4.09
CA GLY A 200 -0.94 7.72 -3.59
C GLY A 200 -2.03 8.06 -4.60
N SER A 201 -1.81 9.02 -5.50
CA SER A 201 -2.75 9.31 -6.60
C SER A 201 -2.84 8.15 -7.60
N ASP A 202 -1.73 7.45 -7.85
CA ASP A 202 -1.74 6.26 -8.71
C ASP A 202 -2.49 5.10 -8.02
N LYS A 203 -2.31 4.93 -6.69
CA LYS A 203 -3.06 3.93 -5.91
C LYS A 203 -4.57 4.14 -6.02
N VAL A 204 -5.07 5.36 -5.88
CA VAL A 204 -6.52 5.65 -6.02
C VAL A 204 -7.03 5.31 -7.42
N LYS A 205 -6.27 5.63 -8.47
CA LYS A 205 -6.66 5.30 -9.84
C LYS A 205 -6.79 3.80 -10.04
N ILE A 206 -5.78 3.03 -9.62
CA ILE A 206 -5.80 1.57 -9.75
C ILE A 206 -6.85 0.94 -8.83
N LEU A 207 -7.07 1.50 -7.64
CA LEU A 207 -8.18 1.11 -6.76
C LEU A 207 -9.51 1.22 -7.50
N GLY A 208 -9.78 2.35 -8.17
CA GLY A 208 -10.98 2.52 -9.01
C GLY A 208 -11.12 1.41 -10.05
N GLU A 209 -10.06 1.07 -10.76
CA GLU A 209 -10.08 -0.03 -11.75
C GLU A 209 -10.36 -1.40 -11.12
N ILE A 210 -9.81 -1.67 -9.92
CA ILE A 210 -10.08 -2.90 -9.17
C ILE A 210 -11.56 -2.97 -8.79
N LEU A 211 -12.11 -1.87 -8.24
CA LEU A 211 -13.50 -1.77 -7.84
C LEU A 211 -14.44 -1.96 -9.03
N ASP A 212 -14.22 -1.23 -10.13
CA ASP A 212 -15.03 -1.33 -11.36
C ASP A 212 -15.05 -2.75 -11.93
N LYS A 213 -13.89 -3.42 -11.92
CA LYS A 213 -13.75 -4.80 -12.40
C LYS A 213 -14.53 -5.77 -11.51
N ILE A 214 -14.46 -5.61 -10.19
CA ILE A 214 -15.15 -6.48 -9.24
C ILE A 214 -16.65 -6.22 -9.30
N ASP A 215 -17.11 -4.96 -9.27
CA ASP A 215 -18.53 -4.60 -9.34
C ASP A 215 -19.17 -5.09 -10.65
N SER A 216 -18.47 -4.97 -11.78
CA SER A 216 -18.94 -5.52 -13.06
C SER A 216 -19.12 -7.05 -13.04
N GLY A 217 -18.39 -7.75 -12.16
CA GLY A 217 -18.55 -9.19 -11.90
C GLY A 217 -19.64 -9.48 -10.86
N CYS A 218 -19.59 -8.84 -9.69
CA CYS A 218 -20.52 -9.00 -8.57
C CYS A 218 -21.98 -8.74 -9.02
N ASN A 219 -22.21 -7.71 -9.84
CA ASN A 219 -23.54 -7.35 -10.35
C ASN A 219 -24.18 -8.46 -11.22
N LYS A 220 -23.38 -9.32 -11.86
CA LYS A 220 -23.89 -10.47 -12.63
C LYS A 220 -24.38 -11.61 -11.74
N GLU A 221 -23.82 -11.71 -10.53
CA GLU A 221 -24.12 -12.78 -9.57
C GLU A 221 -25.11 -12.35 -8.49
N GLY A 222 -25.58 -11.09 -8.50
CA GLY A 222 -26.52 -10.56 -7.51
C GLY A 222 -25.94 -10.39 -6.10
N ASN A 223 -24.60 -10.43 -5.96
CA ASN A 223 -23.91 -10.38 -4.68
C ASN A 223 -23.42 -8.96 -4.38
N SER A 224 -23.75 -8.42 -3.20
CA SER A 224 -23.16 -7.17 -2.70
C SER A 224 -21.76 -7.40 -2.13
N CYS A 225 -20.82 -6.53 -2.47
CA CYS A 225 -19.39 -6.62 -2.17
C CYS A 225 -19.00 -5.47 -1.20
N SER A 226 -18.30 -5.79 -0.09
CA SER A 226 -17.77 -4.86 0.90
C SER A 226 -16.26 -4.78 0.78
N TYR A 227 -15.77 -3.61 0.38
CA TYR A 227 -14.36 -3.36 0.15
C TYR A 227 -13.65 -2.84 1.39
N TRP A 228 -12.51 -3.41 1.72
CA TRP A 228 -11.60 -2.92 2.76
C TRP A 228 -10.27 -2.55 2.13
N TYR A 229 -9.79 -1.35 2.41
CA TYR A 229 -8.46 -0.91 2.01
C TYR A 229 -7.58 -0.76 3.25
N ILE A 230 -6.44 -1.44 3.30
CA ILE A 230 -5.50 -1.42 4.42
C ILE A 230 -4.18 -0.82 3.95
N GLY A 231 -3.69 0.18 4.65
CA GLY A 231 -2.35 0.73 4.44
C GLY A 231 -1.82 1.37 5.71
N ASP A 232 -0.59 1.87 5.67
CA ASP A 232 0.10 2.39 6.84
C ASP A 232 0.81 3.74 6.57
N SER A 233 0.76 4.24 5.34
CA SER A 233 1.57 5.38 4.89
C SER A 233 0.74 6.56 4.35
N GLU A 234 1.41 7.68 4.08
CA GLU A 234 0.79 8.83 3.40
C GLU A 234 0.25 8.47 2.00
N THR A 235 0.92 7.54 1.30
CA THR A 235 0.49 7.14 -0.05
C THR A 235 -0.83 6.35 -0.03
N ASP A 236 -1.22 5.83 1.12
CA ASP A 236 -2.45 5.06 1.30
C ASP A 236 -3.65 5.92 1.68
N LEU A 237 -3.43 7.16 2.15
CA LEU A 237 -4.49 7.96 2.77
C LEU A 237 -5.66 8.23 1.84
N LEU A 238 -5.41 8.50 0.56
CA LEU A 238 -6.49 8.73 -0.40
C LEU A 238 -7.31 7.46 -0.65
N SER A 239 -6.66 6.29 -0.68
CA SER A 239 -7.34 4.98 -0.81
C SER A 239 -8.11 4.60 0.48
N ILE A 240 -7.53 4.92 1.64
CA ILE A 240 -8.16 4.78 2.96
C ILE A 240 -9.36 5.71 3.08
N LEU A 241 -9.32 6.92 2.53
CA LEU A 241 -10.42 7.89 2.59
C LEU A 241 -11.43 7.72 1.44
N HIS A 242 -11.17 6.84 0.48
CA HIS A 242 -12.03 6.62 -0.68
C HIS A 242 -13.46 6.22 -0.25
N PRO A 243 -14.53 6.81 -0.83
CA PRO A 243 -15.92 6.60 -0.39
C PRO A 243 -16.43 5.17 -0.57
N SER A 244 -15.86 4.40 -1.50
CA SER A 244 -16.27 3.01 -1.75
C SER A 244 -15.66 1.98 -0.79
N THR A 245 -14.69 2.35 0.05
CA THR A 245 -13.96 1.42 0.92
C THR A 245 -14.21 1.68 2.39
N ASN A 246 -14.17 0.63 3.21
CA ASN A 246 -13.83 0.73 4.62
C ASN A 246 -12.30 0.87 4.70
N GLY A 247 -11.83 2.05 5.08
CA GLY A 247 -10.39 2.35 5.08
C GLY A 247 -9.74 2.05 6.41
N VAL A 248 -8.54 1.51 6.40
CA VAL A 248 -7.80 1.15 7.61
C VAL A 248 -6.39 1.73 7.52
N LEU A 249 -6.05 2.55 8.53
CA LEU A 249 -4.68 2.93 8.81
C LEU A 249 -4.11 2.00 9.87
N LEU A 250 -3.23 1.09 9.45
CA LEU A 250 -2.64 0.04 10.29
C LEU A 250 -1.29 0.50 10.86
N ILE A 251 -1.33 1.28 11.94
CA ILE A 251 -0.14 1.79 12.62
C ILE A 251 -0.28 1.54 14.11
N ASN A 252 0.72 0.86 14.68
CA ASN A 252 0.82 0.68 16.11
C ASN A 252 1.59 1.87 16.72
N PRO A 253 0.96 2.70 17.57
CA PRO A 253 1.61 3.86 18.16
C PRO A 253 2.83 3.50 19.01
N GLN A 254 2.88 2.28 19.56
CA GLN A 254 4.01 1.80 20.36
C GLN A 254 5.20 1.36 19.49
N GLU A 255 4.95 0.87 18.28
CA GLU A 255 6.03 0.44 17.35
C GLU A 255 6.66 1.62 16.63
N ASN A 256 5.86 2.62 16.23
CA ASN A 256 6.35 3.78 15.49
C ASN A 256 5.63 5.08 15.88
N PRO A 257 5.92 5.64 17.07
CA PRO A 257 5.21 6.81 17.59
C PRO A 257 5.37 8.04 16.69
N SER A 258 6.55 8.23 16.10
CA SER A 258 6.83 9.38 15.23
C SER A 258 5.99 9.37 13.94
N LYS A 259 5.91 8.20 13.28
CA LYS A 259 5.07 8.01 12.09
C LYS A 259 3.60 8.11 12.43
N PHE A 260 3.19 7.52 13.55
CA PHE A 260 1.82 7.59 14.06
C PHE A 260 1.37 9.04 14.23
N ILE A 261 2.05 9.84 15.05
CA ILE A 261 1.71 11.26 15.28
C ILE A 261 1.76 12.09 13.98
N LYS A 262 2.76 11.85 13.12
CA LYS A 262 2.87 12.54 11.83
C LYS A 262 1.60 12.31 11.00
N ILE A 263 1.16 11.07 10.85
CA ILE A 263 0.03 10.74 9.97
C ILE A 263 -1.29 11.10 10.64
N THR A 264 -1.52 10.73 11.90
CA THR A 264 -2.82 10.89 12.55
C THR A 264 -3.13 12.35 12.92
N GLU A 265 -2.19 13.05 13.56
CA GLU A 265 -2.41 14.43 14.03
C GLU A 265 -2.16 15.44 12.91
N LYS A 266 -0.99 15.38 12.27
CA LYS A 266 -0.54 16.48 11.38
C LYS A 266 -1.12 16.38 9.97
N ILE A 267 -1.32 15.17 9.47
CA ILE A 267 -1.77 14.95 8.10
C ILE A 267 -3.27 14.70 8.06
N ILE A 268 -3.79 13.72 8.79
CA ILE A 268 -5.22 13.43 8.79
C ILE A 268 -5.99 14.50 9.57
N GLY A 269 -5.49 14.93 10.73
CA GLY A 269 -6.19 15.89 11.60
C GLY A 269 -7.11 15.23 12.63
N ILE A 270 -6.77 14.04 13.12
CA ILE A 270 -7.54 13.38 14.18
C ILE A 270 -7.39 14.19 15.48
N PRO A 271 -8.49 14.50 16.21
CA PRO A 271 -8.42 15.23 17.47
C PRO A 271 -7.48 14.57 18.48
N LYS A 272 -6.67 15.38 19.17
CA LYS A 272 -5.63 14.92 20.11
C LYS A 272 -6.18 14.03 21.22
N ASP A 273 -7.35 14.37 21.76
CA ASP A 273 -8.02 13.60 22.79
C ASP A 273 -8.34 12.16 22.33
N LYS A 274 -8.80 12.00 21.07
CA LYS A 274 -9.04 10.69 20.48
C LYS A 274 -7.75 9.91 20.24
N ILE A 275 -6.71 10.60 19.75
CA ILE A 275 -5.38 10.00 19.55
C ILE A 275 -4.83 9.49 20.88
N SER A 276 -4.77 10.33 21.92
CA SER A 276 -4.22 9.95 23.23
C SER A 276 -5.01 8.82 23.89
N SER A 277 -6.35 8.79 23.73
CA SER A 277 -7.16 7.67 24.21
C SER A 277 -6.83 6.36 23.50
N PHE A 278 -6.60 6.41 22.18
CA PHE A 278 -6.20 5.25 21.39
C PHE A 278 -4.78 4.77 21.71
N GLU A 279 -3.83 5.69 21.92
CA GLU A 279 -2.42 5.38 22.21
C GLU A 279 -2.21 4.65 23.53
N ALA A 280 -3.07 4.90 24.52
CA ALA A 280 -2.97 4.27 25.83
C ALA A 280 -2.89 2.73 25.72
N ASP A 281 -2.11 2.09 26.60
CA ASP A 281 -1.92 0.64 26.61
C ASP A 281 -3.25 -0.12 26.74
N ASN A 282 -4.15 0.41 27.59
CA ASN A 282 -5.52 -0.09 27.76
C ASN A 282 -6.54 0.61 26.85
N GLY A 283 -6.06 1.38 25.87
CA GLY A 283 -6.88 2.08 24.89
C GLY A 283 -7.53 1.12 23.89
N PRO A 284 -8.54 1.58 23.14
CA PRO A 284 -9.26 0.74 22.20
C PRO A 284 -8.32 0.13 21.13
N ALA A 285 -8.65 -1.08 20.70
CA ALA A 285 -7.89 -1.83 19.69
C ALA A 285 -8.00 -1.20 18.28
N TRP A 286 -9.09 -0.47 18.04
CA TRP A 286 -9.38 0.28 16.83
C TRP A 286 -10.23 1.52 17.15
N LEU A 287 -10.17 2.54 16.30
CA LEU A 287 -10.94 3.78 16.44
C LEU A 287 -11.45 4.23 15.07
N GLN A 288 -12.75 4.48 14.94
CA GLN A 288 -13.27 5.15 13.75
C GLN A 288 -13.00 6.66 13.84
N PHE A 289 -12.31 7.21 12.83
CA PHE A 289 -11.97 8.63 12.79
C PHE A 289 -12.67 9.41 11.67
N CYS A 290 -13.33 8.71 10.74
CA CYS A 290 -14.06 9.33 9.64
C CYS A 290 -15.30 8.48 9.27
N GLU A 291 -16.41 9.15 8.97
CA GLU A 291 -17.61 8.57 8.40
C GLU A 291 -17.69 8.83 6.90
N LYS A 292 -18.22 7.85 6.17
CA LYS A 292 -18.39 7.90 4.73
C LYS A 292 -19.79 7.46 4.34
N GLU A 293 -20.19 7.83 3.13
CA GLU A 293 -21.49 7.50 2.56
C GLU A 293 -21.74 5.98 2.54
N GLY A 294 -23.01 5.61 2.83
CA GLY A 294 -23.44 4.22 2.85
C GLY A 294 -22.91 3.43 4.05
N GLY A 295 -22.69 4.08 5.19
CA GLY A 295 -22.32 3.42 6.46
C GLY A 295 -20.88 2.93 6.53
N LYS A 296 -20.01 3.35 5.60
CA LYS A 296 -18.58 3.00 5.61
C LYS A 296 -17.80 3.97 6.49
N GLY A 297 -16.60 3.55 6.91
CA GLY A 297 -15.73 4.36 7.76
C GLY A 297 -14.28 4.34 7.36
N ALA A 298 -13.48 5.21 8.00
CA ALA A 298 -12.05 5.05 8.09
C ALA A 298 -11.63 4.83 9.55
N TYR A 299 -10.73 3.88 9.78
CA TYR A 299 -10.40 3.34 11.08
C TYR A 299 -8.89 3.37 11.33
N LEU A 300 -8.48 3.77 12.54
CA LEU A 300 -7.15 3.47 13.07
C LEU A 300 -7.19 2.07 13.67
N VAL A 301 -6.16 1.26 13.40
CA VAL A 301 -6.08 -0.11 13.93
C VAL A 301 -4.65 -0.43 14.34
N LYS A 302 -4.48 -1.03 15.53
CA LYS A 302 -3.14 -1.33 16.10
C LYS A 302 -2.46 -2.55 15.46
N SER A 303 -3.22 -3.56 15.04
CA SER A 303 -2.68 -4.84 14.54
C SER A 303 -3.64 -5.56 13.60
N TRP A 304 -3.14 -6.55 12.86
CA TRP A 304 -3.95 -7.43 12.02
C TRP A 304 -5.01 -8.21 12.82
N ASP A 305 -4.73 -8.56 14.07
CA ASP A 305 -5.70 -9.20 14.96
C ASP A 305 -6.84 -8.25 15.36
N SER A 306 -6.51 -7.01 15.71
CA SER A 306 -7.53 -5.97 15.97
C SER A 306 -8.38 -5.69 14.73
N LEU A 307 -7.78 -5.76 13.54
CA LEU A 307 -8.51 -5.59 12.27
C LEU A 307 -9.47 -6.76 12.02
N LYS A 308 -9.03 -8.01 12.25
CA LYS A 308 -9.89 -9.19 12.16
C LYS A 308 -11.14 -9.00 13.03
N ASP A 309 -10.95 -8.59 14.28
CA ASP A 309 -12.06 -8.38 15.22
C ASP A 309 -13.00 -7.26 14.76
N LEU A 310 -12.45 -6.14 14.27
CA LEU A 310 -13.23 -5.05 13.67
C LEU A 310 -14.09 -5.54 12.51
N ILE A 311 -13.51 -6.23 11.53
CA ILE A 311 -14.25 -6.72 10.35
C ILE A 311 -15.34 -7.70 10.78
N MET A 312 -15.06 -8.60 11.72
CA MET A 312 -16.04 -9.54 12.25
C MET A 312 -17.19 -8.86 12.98
N GLN A 313 -16.94 -7.74 13.67
CA GLN A 313 -18.00 -6.94 14.32
C GLN A 313 -18.85 -6.19 13.29
N VAL A 314 -18.21 -5.52 12.32
CA VAL A 314 -18.92 -4.75 11.28
C VAL A 314 -19.73 -5.65 10.36
N THR A 315 -19.29 -6.89 10.09
CA THR A 315 -19.98 -7.83 9.19
C THR A 315 -21.13 -8.58 9.87
N LYS A 316 -21.19 -8.60 11.22
CA LYS A 316 -22.28 -9.24 11.99
C LYS A 316 -23.46 -8.31 12.25
N MET A 317 -23.27 -7.00 12.08
CA MET A 317 -24.34 -5.99 12.10
C MET A 317 -25.02 -5.89 10.74
#